data_AF-A0A6P0UAU1-F1
#
_entry.id   AF-A0A6P0UAU1-F1
#
_cell.length_a   1.000
_cell.length_b   1.000
_cell.length_c   1.000
_cell.angle_alpha   90.00
_cell.angle_beta   90.00
_cell.angle_gamma   90.00
#
_symmetry.space_group_name_H-M   'P 1'
#
loop_
_entity.id
_entity.type
_entity.pdbx_description
1 polymer ?
#
loop_
_entity_poly.entity_id
_entity_poly.type
_entity_poly.pdbx_seq_one_letter_code
_entity_poly.pdbx_strand_id
1 'polypeptide(L)'
;GAEPVRAATLERFAETFAPCGFRPEAFYPCYGMAETTLFISGATKTKPPVIKYVNAEALAENRVVVGGEKSRAVVSCGFAWLGDEIMIVDPESLVPRPDGEVGEIWVSGAGVGRGYWNQSEETERTFNAFLADKGPFLRTGDLGFLQDGELFITGRIKDVMILWGRYRYPQDIELTVEKCHPALRSSCGAAFSIEAEDDERLIIVQEVERSYLRKLNVEEVVGAIRQAVAEEHTVEVYAINLLKTGSIPKTTSGKIQRGVCRSQFLEGSLNVVGQWQLQTEKGSVSELAGNYI
;
A
#
# COMPACT_ATOMS: atom_id res chain seq x y z
N GLY A 1 3.10 -14.53 -1.48
CA GLY A 1 1.96 -14.41 -0.56
C GLY A 1 2.37 -13.62 0.66
N ALA A 2 1.41 -13.32 1.54
CA ALA A 2 1.54 -12.52 2.77
C ALA A 2 1.76 -11.01 2.59
N GLU A 3 2.36 -10.55 1.51
CA GLU A 3 2.54 -9.12 1.20
C GLU A 3 2.32 -8.86 -0.29
N PRO A 4 2.19 -7.59 -0.72
CA PRO A 4 2.03 -7.26 -2.14
C PRO A 4 3.12 -7.91 -2.99
N VAL A 5 2.71 -8.72 -3.96
CA VAL A 5 3.63 -9.40 -4.88
C VAL A 5 4.09 -8.41 -5.94
N ARG A 6 5.40 -8.13 -6.00
CA ARG A 6 5.98 -7.14 -6.91
C ARG A 6 6.44 -7.82 -8.20
N ALA A 7 5.93 -7.38 -9.35
CA ALA A 7 6.34 -7.85 -10.69
C ALA A 7 7.87 -7.81 -10.88
N ALA A 8 8.49 -6.67 -10.57
CA ALA A 8 9.94 -6.51 -10.68
C ALA A 8 10.74 -7.47 -9.77
N THR A 9 10.19 -7.94 -8.65
CA THR A 9 10.84 -8.95 -7.81
C THR A 9 10.76 -10.32 -8.47
N LEU A 10 9.63 -10.66 -9.10
CA LEU A 10 9.47 -11.90 -9.85
C LEU A 10 10.43 -11.96 -11.05
N GLU A 11 10.50 -10.87 -11.82
CA GLU A 11 11.40 -10.72 -12.97
C GLU A 11 12.87 -10.89 -12.55
N ARG A 12 13.36 -10.06 -11.61
CA ARG A 12 14.76 -10.15 -11.14
C ARG A 12 15.11 -11.53 -10.60
N PHE A 13 14.21 -12.16 -9.85
CA PHE A 13 14.45 -13.49 -9.32
C PHE A 13 14.53 -14.53 -10.44
N ALA A 14 13.60 -14.51 -11.39
CA ALA A 14 13.62 -15.41 -12.53
C ALA A 14 14.90 -15.25 -13.36
N GLU A 15 15.31 -14.02 -13.66
CA GLU A 15 16.54 -13.73 -14.40
C GLU A 15 17.79 -14.22 -13.66
N THR A 16 17.88 -13.92 -12.35
CA THR A 16 19.04 -14.29 -11.53
C THR A 16 19.22 -15.81 -11.44
N PHE A 17 18.11 -16.56 -11.32
CA PHE A 17 18.15 -18.01 -11.10
C PHE A 17 17.86 -18.84 -12.35
N ALA A 18 17.63 -18.23 -13.51
CA ALA A 18 17.47 -18.93 -14.79
C ALA A 18 18.65 -19.87 -15.11
N PRO A 19 19.93 -19.49 -14.91
CA PRO A 19 21.06 -20.41 -15.13
C PRO A 19 21.05 -21.65 -14.23
N CYS A 20 20.35 -21.59 -13.08
CA CYS A 20 20.17 -22.71 -12.16
C CYS A 20 18.97 -23.59 -12.52
N GLY A 21 18.34 -23.36 -13.67
CA GLY A 21 17.15 -24.09 -14.13
C GLY A 21 15.84 -23.62 -13.51
N PHE A 22 15.82 -22.45 -12.86
CA PHE A 22 14.56 -21.87 -12.39
C PHE A 22 13.66 -21.51 -13.58
N ARG A 23 12.37 -21.81 -13.43
CA ARG A 23 11.35 -21.57 -14.45
C ARG A 23 10.28 -20.63 -13.89
N PRO A 24 9.90 -19.55 -14.59
CA PRO A 24 8.87 -18.62 -14.11
C PRO A 24 7.54 -19.29 -13.74
N GLU A 25 7.19 -20.42 -14.35
CA GLU A 25 6.01 -21.25 -14.05
C GLU A 25 6.05 -21.90 -12.66
N ALA A 26 7.20 -21.86 -11.98
CA ALA A 26 7.33 -22.30 -10.59
C ALA A 26 6.79 -21.25 -9.59
N PHE A 27 6.63 -19.99 -10.01
CA PHE A 27 6.02 -18.99 -9.15
C PHE A 27 4.55 -19.32 -8.91
N TYR A 28 4.12 -19.10 -7.66
CA TYR A 28 2.74 -19.29 -7.24
C TYR A 28 2.29 -18.11 -6.37
N PRO A 29 2.00 -16.94 -6.97
CA PRO A 29 1.32 -15.87 -6.26
C PRO A 29 0.01 -16.38 -5.65
N CYS A 30 -0.23 -15.98 -4.41
CA CYS A 30 -1.40 -16.38 -3.64
C CYS A 30 -1.75 -15.31 -2.60
N TYR A 31 -3.02 -15.29 -2.22
CA TYR A 31 -3.58 -14.39 -1.22
C TYR A 31 -4.28 -15.18 -0.11
N GLY A 32 -4.28 -14.60 1.09
CA GLY A 32 -4.65 -15.32 2.29
C GLY A 32 -4.33 -14.56 3.58
N MET A 33 -5.06 -14.88 4.64
CA MET A 33 -4.96 -14.21 5.94
C MET A 33 -5.35 -15.15 7.09
N ALA A 34 -5.19 -14.69 8.33
CA ALA A 34 -5.48 -15.51 9.51
C ALA A 34 -6.98 -15.77 9.67
N GLU A 35 -7.81 -14.80 9.31
CA GLU A 35 -9.26 -14.84 9.35
C GLU A 35 -9.86 -15.89 8.40
N THR A 36 -9.10 -16.33 7.40
CA THR A 36 -9.46 -17.43 6.49
C THR A 36 -8.62 -18.68 6.73
N THR A 37 -8.10 -18.82 7.97
CA THR A 37 -7.11 -19.82 8.39
C THR A 37 -5.75 -19.61 7.72
N LEU A 38 -5.69 -19.55 6.39
CA LEU A 38 -4.48 -19.14 5.66
C LEU A 38 -4.70 -18.75 4.21
N PHE A 39 -5.51 -19.48 3.44
CA PHE A 39 -5.48 -19.45 1.96
C PHE A 39 -6.85 -19.07 1.39
N ILE A 40 -6.88 -18.12 0.46
CA ILE A 40 -8.11 -17.62 -0.19
C ILE A 40 -8.04 -17.87 -1.69
N SER A 41 -6.95 -17.46 -2.32
CA SER A 41 -6.75 -17.61 -3.75
C SER A 41 -5.30 -17.94 -4.12
N GLY A 42 -5.13 -18.58 -5.26
CA GLY A 42 -3.81 -18.86 -5.83
C GLY A 42 -3.80 -18.95 -7.34
N ALA A 43 -2.62 -18.69 -7.90
CA ALA A 43 -2.35 -18.84 -9.33
C ALA A 43 -2.60 -20.27 -9.83
N THR A 44 -2.67 -20.44 -11.15
CA THR A 44 -2.73 -21.79 -11.75
C THR A 44 -1.34 -22.42 -11.75
N LYS A 45 -1.19 -23.59 -11.14
CA LYS A 45 0.05 -24.37 -11.18
C LYS A 45 0.48 -24.58 -12.64
N THR A 46 1.78 -24.47 -12.92
CA THR A 46 2.41 -24.63 -14.25
C THR A 46 2.18 -23.50 -15.26
N LYS A 47 1.55 -22.39 -14.88
CA LYS A 47 1.51 -21.16 -15.70
C LYS A 47 2.40 -20.10 -15.06
N PRO A 48 3.03 -19.21 -15.87
CA PRO A 48 3.73 -18.07 -15.30
C PRO A 48 2.74 -17.11 -14.61
N PRO A 49 3.20 -16.29 -13.66
CA PRO A 49 2.38 -15.26 -13.03
C PRO A 49 1.71 -14.34 -14.06
N VAL A 50 0.43 -14.05 -13.85
CA VAL A 50 -0.29 -13.05 -14.64
C VAL A 50 -0.03 -11.67 -14.03
N ILE A 51 0.42 -10.75 -14.87
CA ILE A 51 0.74 -9.37 -14.49
C ILE A 51 -0.09 -8.44 -15.37
N LYS A 52 -0.84 -7.53 -14.75
CA LYS A 52 -1.56 -6.47 -15.45
C LYS A 52 -0.89 -5.14 -15.18
N TYR A 53 -0.67 -4.36 -16.24
CA TYR A 53 -0.21 -2.98 -16.15
C TYR A 53 -1.43 -2.08 -16.21
N VAL A 54 -1.78 -1.47 -15.08
CA VAL A 54 -3.00 -0.66 -14.93
C VAL A 54 -2.65 0.83 -14.87
N ASN A 55 -3.45 1.67 -15.50
CA ASN A 55 -3.26 3.11 -15.52
C ASN A 55 -3.31 3.67 -14.09
N ALA A 56 -2.26 4.38 -13.66
CA ALA A 56 -2.15 4.88 -12.29
C ALA A 56 -3.21 5.94 -11.95
N GLU A 57 -3.57 6.80 -12.90
CA GLU A 57 -4.57 7.86 -12.70
C GLU A 57 -5.98 7.28 -12.57
N ALA A 58 -6.35 6.33 -13.43
CA ALA A 58 -7.62 5.63 -13.30
C ALA A 58 -7.73 4.87 -11.97
N LEU A 59 -6.63 4.26 -11.52
CA LEU A 59 -6.59 3.55 -10.25
C LEU A 59 -6.73 4.47 -9.04
N ALA A 60 -6.26 5.71 -9.13
CA ALA A 60 -6.47 6.75 -8.12
C ALA A 60 -7.95 7.19 -8.00
N GLU A 61 -8.80 6.76 -8.94
CA GLU A 61 -10.25 6.91 -8.95
C GLU A 61 -10.97 5.55 -8.76
N ASN A 62 -10.28 4.51 -8.27
CA ASN A 62 -10.78 3.14 -8.10
C ASN A 62 -11.26 2.44 -9.38
N ARG A 63 -10.77 2.87 -10.55
CA ARG A 63 -11.07 2.24 -11.85
C ARG A 63 -9.87 1.47 -12.38
N VAL A 64 -10.09 0.28 -12.91
CA VAL A 64 -9.04 -0.51 -13.56
C VAL A 64 -9.08 -0.30 -15.07
N VAL A 65 -8.10 0.43 -15.58
CA VAL A 65 -7.88 0.60 -17.02
C VAL A 65 -6.53 -0.02 -17.37
N VAL A 66 -6.50 -0.99 -18.27
CA VAL A 66 -5.26 -1.65 -18.68
C VAL A 66 -4.47 -0.75 -19.65
N GLY A 67 -3.18 -0.58 -19.39
CA GLY A 67 -2.25 0.21 -20.20
C GLY A 67 -2.13 1.68 -19.78
N GLY A 68 -1.66 2.51 -20.71
CA GLY A 68 -1.35 3.93 -20.50
C GLY A 68 0.14 4.22 -20.30
N GLU A 69 0.53 5.49 -20.43
CA GLU A 69 1.93 5.91 -20.31
C GLU A 69 2.49 5.69 -18.90
N LYS A 70 1.73 6.09 -17.86
CA LYS A 70 2.02 5.78 -16.46
C LYS A 70 1.20 4.56 -16.02
N SER A 71 1.84 3.40 -15.99
CA SER A 71 1.19 2.15 -15.58
C SER A 71 1.84 1.51 -14.36
N ARG A 72 0.98 0.95 -13.49
CA ARG A 72 1.34 0.20 -12.28
C ARG A 72 1.19 -1.29 -12.57
N ALA A 73 2.23 -2.07 -12.32
CA ALA A 73 2.14 -3.52 -12.39
C ALA A 73 1.39 -4.09 -11.17
N VAL A 74 0.32 -4.83 -11.40
CA VAL A 74 -0.44 -5.56 -10.38
C VAL A 74 -0.40 -7.05 -10.73
N VAL A 75 0.06 -7.86 -9.79
CA VAL A 75 0.21 -9.31 -9.97
C VAL A 75 -1.07 -10.00 -9.52
N SER A 76 -1.57 -10.90 -10.36
CA SER A 76 -2.70 -11.76 -10.02
C SER A 76 -2.33 -12.67 -8.85
N CYS A 77 -3.24 -12.76 -7.87
CA CYS A 77 -3.25 -13.80 -6.85
C CYS A 77 -4.12 -15.01 -7.25
N GLY A 78 -4.53 -15.06 -8.51
CA GLY A 78 -5.25 -16.18 -9.14
C GLY A 78 -6.68 -16.33 -8.68
N PHE A 79 -7.16 -17.57 -8.61
CA PHE A 79 -8.58 -17.87 -8.47
C PHE A 79 -8.93 -18.28 -7.04
N ALA A 80 -10.19 -18.07 -6.68
CA ALA A 80 -10.74 -18.58 -5.42
C ALA A 80 -10.53 -20.10 -5.29
N TRP A 81 -10.26 -20.57 -4.07
CA TRP A 81 -9.92 -21.96 -3.78
C TRP A 81 -11.11 -22.72 -3.20
N LEU A 82 -11.21 -24.03 -3.47
CA LEU A 82 -12.21 -24.94 -2.86
C LEU A 82 -13.68 -24.51 -2.98
N GLY A 83 -14.03 -23.69 -3.96
CA GLY A 83 -15.38 -23.16 -4.10
C GLY A 83 -15.72 -22.04 -3.12
N ASP A 84 -14.72 -21.49 -2.42
CA ASP A 84 -14.85 -20.23 -1.71
C ASP A 84 -15.32 -19.15 -2.69
N GLU A 85 -16.13 -18.24 -2.18
CA GLU A 85 -16.69 -17.15 -2.92
C GLU A 85 -15.95 -15.86 -2.60
N ILE A 86 -15.52 -15.15 -3.64
CA ILE A 86 -14.87 -13.86 -3.53
C ILE A 86 -15.74 -12.83 -4.24
N MET A 87 -16.07 -11.76 -3.52
CA MET A 87 -16.83 -10.63 -4.02
C MET A 87 -16.00 -9.37 -3.86
N ILE A 88 -16.15 -8.43 -4.80
CA ILE A 88 -15.60 -7.08 -4.68
C ILE A 88 -16.77 -6.16 -4.33
N VAL A 89 -16.65 -5.43 -3.24
CA VAL A 89 -17.75 -4.64 -2.67
C VAL A 89 -17.26 -3.25 -2.35
N ASP A 90 -18.03 -2.22 -2.69
CA ASP A 90 -17.74 -0.87 -2.26
C ASP A 90 -17.84 -0.77 -0.71
N PRO A 91 -16.77 -0.41 0.01
CA PRO A 91 -16.72 -0.55 1.47
C PRO A 91 -17.67 0.40 2.22
N GLU A 92 -18.11 1.48 1.56
CA GLU A 92 -19.00 2.51 2.12
C GLU A 92 -20.47 2.21 1.80
N SER A 93 -20.78 2.08 0.50
CA SER A 93 -22.16 1.85 0.05
C SER A 93 -22.63 0.40 0.18
N LEU A 94 -21.69 -0.54 0.41
CA LEU A 94 -21.94 -1.98 0.50
C LEU A 94 -22.55 -2.56 -0.78
N VAL A 95 -22.29 -1.93 -1.93
CA VAL A 95 -22.77 -2.37 -3.24
C VAL A 95 -21.69 -3.22 -3.93
N PRO A 96 -22.05 -4.39 -4.49
CA PRO A 96 -21.11 -5.18 -5.29
C PRO A 96 -20.59 -4.40 -6.49
N ARG A 97 -19.29 -4.51 -6.73
CA ARG A 97 -18.61 -3.92 -7.89
C ARG A 97 -18.53 -4.93 -9.05
N PRO A 98 -18.69 -4.48 -10.30
CA PRO A 98 -18.46 -5.33 -11.46
C PRO A 98 -16.96 -5.67 -11.62
N ASP A 99 -16.70 -6.62 -12.50
CA ASP A 99 -15.35 -7.00 -12.91
C ASP A 99 -14.58 -5.77 -13.45
N GLY A 100 -13.34 -5.57 -13.02
CA GLY A 100 -12.51 -4.41 -13.39
C GLY A 100 -12.74 -3.13 -12.57
N GLU A 101 -13.50 -3.19 -11.47
CA GLU A 101 -13.61 -2.08 -10.51
C GLU A 101 -12.99 -2.45 -9.16
N VAL A 102 -12.36 -1.46 -8.50
CA VAL A 102 -11.73 -1.67 -7.19
C VAL A 102 -12.78 -1.55 -6.09
N GLY A 103 -12.71 -2.48 -5.13
CA GLY A 103 -13.48 -2.45 -3.91
C GLY A 103 -12.84 -3.30 -2.82
N GLU A 104 -13.49 -3.39 -1.68
CA GLU A 104 -13.13 -4.31 -0.60
C GLU A 104 -13.35 -5.76 -1.03
N ILE A 105 -12.36 -6.60 -0.75
CA ILE A 105 -12.44 -8.04 -0.99
C ILE A 105 -13.25 -8.66 0.14
N TRP A 106 -14.37 -9.27 -0.21
CA TRP A 106 -15.24 -10.02 0.71
C TRP A 106 -15.15 -11.50 0.37
N VAL A 107 -15.02 -12.34 1.40
CA VAL A 107 -14.78 -13.79 1.22
C VAL A 107 -15.79 -14.60 2.02
N SER A 108 -16.40 -15.60 1.39
CA SER A 108 -17.20 -16.61 2.08
C SER A 108 -16.65 -17.99 1.74
N GLY A 109 -16.51 -18.87 2.72
CA GLY A 109 -15.84 -20.14 2.50
C GLY A 109 -15.65 -20.95 3.78
N ALA A 110 -15.35 -22.24 3.61
CA ALA A 110 -15.16 -23.15 4.75
C ALA A 110 -13.90 -22.82 5.58
N GLY A 111 -12.94 -22.09 4.98
CA GLY A 111 -11.73 -21.62 5.67
C GLY A 111 -11.94 -20.41 6.58
N VAL A 112 -13.08 -19.72 6.48
CA VAL A 112 -13.38 -18.52 7.27
C VAL A 112 -13.56 -18.88 8.75
N GLY A 113 -12.85 -18.15 9.60
CA GLY A 113 -12.89 -18.30 11.05
C GLY A 113 -14.25 -17.89 11.65
N ARG A 114 -14.44 -18.19 12.93
CA ARG A 114 -15.72 -17.91 13.63
C ARG A 114 -15.82 -16.49 14.20
N GLY A 115 -14.75 -15.72 14.14
CA GLY A 115 -14.64 -14.44 14.82
C GLY A 115 -13.35 -14.25 15.60
N TYR A 116 -13.26 -13.07 16.19
CA TYR A 116 -12.17 -12.68 17.09
C TYR A 116 -12.51 -13.07 18.53
N TRP A 117 -11.53 -13.65 19.23
CA TRP A 117 -11.71 -14.09 20.61
C TRP A 117 -12.09 -12.92 21.53
N ASN A 118 -13.22 -13.07 22.23
CA ASN A 118 -13.76 -12.09 23.18
C ASN A 118 -13.97 -10.68 22.58
N GLN A 119 -14.26 -10.59 21.29
CA GLN A 119 -14.53 -9.33 20.58
C GLN A 119 -15.79 -9.49 19.71
N SER A 120 -16.96 -9.56 20.35
CA SER A 120 -18.23 -9.85 19.67
C SER A 120 -18.62 -8.77 18.66
N GLU A 121 -18.42 -7.49 18.97
CA GLU A 121 -18.76 -6.39 18.05
C GLU A 121 -17.89 -6.41 16.79
N GLU A 122 -16.57 -6.57 16.95
CA GLU A 122 -15.65 -6.65 15.80
C GLU A 122 -15.84 -7.95 15.01
N THR A 123 -16.22 -9.05 15.69
CA THR A 123 -16.61 -10.29 15.03
C THR A 123 -17.82 -10.08 14.13
N GLU A 124 -18.87 -9.44 14.65
CA GLU A 124 -20.09 -9.19 13.87
C GLU A 124 -19.80 -8.32 12.64
N ARG A 125 -19.05 -7.23 12.84
CA ARG A 125 -18.67 -6.31 11.76
C ARG A 125 -17.81 -6.95 10.68
N THR A 126 -16.93 -7.87 11.08
CA THR A 126 -15.89 -8.42 10.19
C THR A 126 -16.31 -9.73 9.55
N PHE A 127 -16.95 -10.65 10.28
CA PHE A 127 -17.23 -12.02 9.82
C PHE A 127 -18.69 -12.25 9.40
N ASN A 128 -19.62 -11.36 9.76
CA ASN A 128 -21.06 -11.51 9.50
C ASN A 128 -21.60 -10.43 8.55
N ALA A 129 -20.87 -10.12 7.48
CA ALA A 129 -21.34 -9.18 6.47
C ALA A 129 -22.29 -9.86 5.46
N PHE A 130 -23.34 -9.16 5.04
CA PHE A 130 -24.36 -9.67 4.11
C PHE A 130 -24.58 -8.71 2.94
N LEU A 131 -24.73 -9.27 1.75
CA LEU A 131 -25.14 -8.57 0.54
C LEU A 131 -26.58 -8.98 0.23
N ALA A 132 -27.54 -8.17 0.67
CA ALA A 132 -28.96 -8.53 0.73
C ALA A 132 -29.17 -9.85 1.52
N ASP A 133 -29.56 -10.94 0.85
CA ASP A 133 -29.80 -12.27 1.44
C ASP A 133 -28.58 -13.21 1.35
N LYS A 134 -27.47 -12.75 0.77
CA LYS A 134 -26.27 -13.55 0.54
C LYS A 134 -25.21 -13.30 1.61
N GLY A 135 -24.70 -14.37 2.21
CA GLY A 135 -23.66 -14.33 3.23
C GLY A 135 -23.73 -15.53 4.19
N PRO A 136 -22.99 -15.49 5.31
CA PRO A 136 -22.11 -14.40 5.73
C PRO A 136 -20.81 -14.32 4.91
N PHE A 137 -20.27 -13.11 4.81
CA PHE A 137 -18.96 -12.80 4.24
C PHE A 137 -18.02 -12.24 5.31
N LEU A 138 -16.75 -12.63 5.20
CA LEU A 138 -15.62 -11.97 5.83
C LEU A 138 -15.26 -10.70 5.04
N ARG A 139 -15.28 -9.55 5.71
CA ARG A 139 -14.68 -8.29 5.25
C ARG A 139 -13.17 -8.33 5.50
N THR A 140 -12.37 -8.46 4.45
CA THR A 140 -10.91 -8.61 4.61
C THR A 140 -10.22 -7.30 5.02
N GLY A 141 -10.85 -6.15 4.74
CA GLY A 141 -10.21 -4.85 4.84
C GLY A 141 -9.13 -4.60 3.78
N ASP A 142 -8.95 -5.52 2.83
CA ASP A 142 -8.04 -5.37 1.69
C ASP A 142 -8.82 -4.94 0.44
N LEU A 143 -8.20 -4.08 -0.37
CA LEU A 143 -8.74 -3.59 -1.62
C LEU A 143 -8.19 -4.42 -2.79
N GLY A 144 -9.05 -4.69 -3.75
CA GLY A 144 -8.70 -5.40 -4.96
C GLY A 144 -9.80 -5.32 -6.01
N PHE A 145 -9.57 -6.04 -7.10
CA PHE A 145 -10.54 -6.22 -8.17
C PHE A 145 -10.49 -7.64 -8.70
N LEU A 146 -11.60 -8.09 -9.27
CA LEU A 146 -11.64 -9.29 -10.09
C LEU A 146 -11.50 -8.88 -11.56
N GLN A 147 -10.79 -9.70 -12.32
CA GLN A 147 -10.84 -9.63 -13.77
C GLN A 147 -10.71 -11.02 -14.37
N ASP A 148 -11.68 -11.43 -15.17
CA ASP A 148 -11.76 -12.78 -15.77
C ASP A 148 -11.71 -13.90 -14.70
N GLY A 149 -12.23 -13.60 -13.50
CA GLY A 149 -12.20 -14.49 -12.33
C GLY A 149 -10.88 -14.52 -11.54
N GLU A 150 -9.85 -13.81 -11.99
CA GLU A 150 -8.59 -13.66 -11.26
C GLU A 150 -8.64 -12.48 -10.28
N LEU A 151 -8.14 -12.70 -9.05
CA LEU A 151 -8.08 -11.69 -8.01
C LEU A 151 -6.77 -10.90 -8.06
N PHE A 152 -6.87 -9.57 -8.06
CA PHE A 152 -5.75 -8.64 -8.00
C PHE A 152 -5.85 -7.77 -6.75
N ILE A 153 -4.80 -7.75 -5.94
CA ILE A 153 -4.76 -6.97 -4.70
C ILE A 153 -4.13 -5.60 -4.98
N THR A 154 -4.84 -4.52 -4.65
CA THR A 154 -4.38 -3.15 -4.90
C THR A 154 -3.84 -2.46 -3.66
N GLY A 155 -4.36 -2.76 -2.46
CA GLY A 155 -3.94 -2.14 -1.21
C GLY A 155 -4.75 -2.61 -0.01
N ARG A 156 -4.65 -1.89 1.11
CA ARG A 156 -5.42 -2.12 2.34
C ARG A 156 -6.20 -0.87 2.69
N ILE A 157 -7.48 -0.99 3.03
CA ILE A 157 -8.39 0.17 3.26
C ILE A 157 -7.78 1.14 4.28
N LYS A 158 -7.33 0.63 5.42
CA LYS A 158 -6.76 1.45 6.51
C LYS A 158 -5.43 2.10 6.18
N ASP A 159 -4.77 1.68 5.09
CA ASP A 159 -3.47 2.22 4.66
C ASP A 159 -3.63 3.21 3.50
N VAL A 160 -4.66 3.07 2.65
CA VAL A 160 -4.87 3.98 1.53
C VAL A 160 -5.20 5.38 2.04
N MET A 161 -4.48 6.38 1.52
CA MET A 161 -4.66 7.80 1.85
C MET A 161 -5.55 8.46 0.82
N ILE A 162 -6.26 9.51 1.20
CA ILE A 162 -7.05 10.34 0.28
C ILE A 162 -6.44 11.73 0.27
N LEU A 163 -5.60 12.01 -0.73
CA LEU A 163 -4.90 13.29 -0.87
C LEU A 163 -5.50 14.04 -2.05
N TRP A 164 -6.07 15.22 -1.79
CA TRP A 164 -6.76 16.07 -2.77
C TRP A 164 -7.84 15.32 -3.56
N GLY A 165 -8.66 14.52 -2.85
CA GLY A 165 -9.78 13.77 -3.44
C GLY A 165 -9.37 12.57 -4.28
N ARG A 166 -8.12 12.13 -4.21
CA ARG A 166 -7.59 10.98 -4.97
C ARG A 166 -7.01 9.92 -4.05
N TYR A 167 -7.25 8.65 -4.37
CA TYR A 167 -6.68 7.54 -3.63
C TYR A 167 -5.19 7.42 -3.89
N ARG A 168 -4.40 7.38 -2.82
CA ARG A 168 -2.95 7.22 -2.85
C ARG A 168 -2.56 5.97 -2.09
N TYR A 169 -1.94 5.05 -2.81
CA TYR A 169 -1.48 3.77 -2.28
C TYR A 169 -0.07 3.94 -1.68
N PRO A 170 0.12 3.78 -0.36
CA PRO A 170 1.40 4.04 0.29
C PRO A 170 2.57 3.28 -0.33
N GLN A 171 2.37 2.02 -0.70
CA GLN A 171 3.43 1.19 -1.27
C GLN A 171 3.99 1.71 -2.60
N ASP A 172 3.21 2.48 -3.36
CA ASP A 172 3.67 3.05 -4.63
C ASP A 172 4.56 4.29 -4.37
N ILE A 173 4.19 5.10 -3.38
CA ILE A 173 5.01 6.23 -2.88
C ILE A 173 6.30 5.69 -2.26
N GLU A 174 6.22 4.70 -1.38
CA GLU A 174 7.36 4.05 -0.74
C GLU A 174 8.33 3.44 -1.76
N LEU A 175 7.82 2.80 -2.81
CA LEU A 175 8.63 2.25 -3.90
C LEU A 175 9.39 3.35 -4.66
N THR A 176 8.79 4.52 -4.80
CA THR A 176 9.41 5.68 -5.45
C THR A 176 10.51 6.25 -4.56
N VAL A 177 10.21 6.42 -3.26
CA VAL A 177 11.14 6.89 -2.24
C VAL A 177 12.36 5.97 -2.14
N GLU A 178 12.18 4.65 -2.03
CA GLU A 178 13.31 3.73 -1.86
C GLU A 178 14.26 3.66 -3.07
N LYS A 179 13.82 4.15 -4.23
CA LYS A 179 14.61 4.15 -5.48
C LYS A 179 15.24 5.49 -5.82
N CYS A 180 14.79 6.60 -5.21
CA CYS A 180 15.20 7.92 -5.65
C CYS A 180 16.62 8.31 -5.20
N HIS A 181 17.18 7.62 -4.20
CA HIS A 181 18.51 7.96 -3.68
C HIS A 181 19.22 6.74 -3.05
N PRO A 182 20.54 6.53 -3.31
CA PRO A 182 21.28 5.33 -2.83
C PRO A 182 21.48 5.26 -1.32
N ALA A 183 21.25 6.37 -0.61
CA ALA A 183 21.25 6.39 0.85
C ALA A 183 20.00 5.74 1.48
N LEU A 184 18.94 5.52 0.70
CA LEU A 184 17.65 5.06 1.21
C LEU A 184 17.59 3.54 1.14
N ARG A 185 17.21 2.92 2.26
CA ARG A 185 17.17 1.47 2.37
C ARG A 185 15.91 0.88 1.73
N SER A 186 16.09 -0.06 0.82
CA SER A 186 14.97 -0.75 0.18
C SER A 186 14.08 -1.49 1.18
N SER A 187 12.77 -1.39 0.98
CA SER A 187 11.71 -2.05 1.77
C SER A 187 11.75 -1.71 3.26
N CYS A 188 12.22 -0.51 3.58
CA CYS A 188 12.32 0.06 4.92
C CYS A 188 11.78 1.49 5.00
N GLY A 189 10.68 1.76 4.31
CA GLY A 189 9.95 3.04 4.37
C GLY A 189 8.48 2.86 4.69
N ALA A 190 7.84 3.93 5.17
CA ALA A 190 6.40 4.02 5.31
C ALA A 190 5.92 5.40 4.84
N ALA A 191 4.88 5.41 4.00
CA ALA A 191 4.10 6.58 3.66
C ALA A 191 2.76 6.52 4.39
N PHE A 192 2.32 7.62 4.98
CA PHE A 192 1.02 7.74 5.65
C PHE A 192 0.60 9.21 5.69
N SER A 193 -0.71 9.46 5.87
CA SER A 193 -1.23 10.81 6.06
C SER A 193 -1.48 11.12 7.54
N ILE A 194 -1.37 12.41 7.87
CA ILE A 194 -1.85 12.97 9.12
C ILE A 194 -2.82 14.11 8.80
N GLU A 195 -3.81 14.31 9.67
CA GLU A 195 -4.62 15.52 9.61
C GLU A 195 -3.81 16.70 10.16
N ALA A 196 -3.65 17.75 9.37
CA ALA A 196 -3.05 18.99 9.81
C ALA A 196 -3.68 20.17 9.08
N GLU A 197 -4.13 21.18 9.84
CA GLU A 197 -4.74 22.40 9.31
C GLU A 197 -5.94 22.12 8.36
N ASP A 198 -6.81 21.19 8.77
CA ASP A 198 -8.00 20.75 8.03
C ASP A 198 -7.74 20.05 6.68
N ASP A 199 -6.50 19.62 6.42
CA ASP A 199 -6.15 18.82 5.23
C ASP A 199 -5.34 17.55 5.59
N GLU A 200 -5.44 16.52 4.75
CA GLU A 200 -4.57 15.35 4.85
C GLU A 200 -3.19 15.68 4.27
N ARG A 201 -2.16 15.58 5.10
CA ARG A 201 -0.77 15.86 4.73
C ARG A 201 0.05 14.58 4.63
N LEU A 202 0.78 14.40 3.53
CA LEU A 202 1.66 13.24 3.32
C LEU A 202 2.92 13.32 4.20
N ILE A 203 3.15 12.26 4.96
CA ILE A 203 4.37 12.03 5.73
C ILE A 203 5.14 10.85 5.16
N ILE A 204 6.45 10.98 5.10
CA ILE A 204 7.36 9.91 4.69
C ILE A 204 8.32 9.63 5.84
N VAL A 205 8.42 8.37 6.23
CA VAL A 205 9.49 7.91 7.11
C VAL A 205 10.29 6.85 6.38
N GLN A 206 11.62 6.94 6.43
CA GLN A 206 12.47 6.09 5.60
C GLN A 206 13.78 5.79 6.30
N GLU A 207 14.14 4.51 6.42
CA GLU A 207 15.46 4.15 6.93
C GLU A 207 16.57 4.52 5.95
N VAL A 208 17.68 4.95 6.53
CA VAL A 208 18.94 5.20 5.81
C VAL A 208 19.83 3.96 5.86
N GLU A 209 20.52 3.71 4.75
CA GLU A 209 21.54 2.66 4.64
C GLU A 209 22.67 2.88 5.64
N ARG A 210 23.13 1.78 6.25
CA ARG A 210 24.13 1.85 7.34
C ARG A 210 25.44 2.52 6.89
N SER A 211 25.81 2.34 5.63
CA SER A 211 27.00 2.91 4.99
C SER A 211 26.90 4.43 4.78
N TYR A 212 25.68 4.99 4.79
CA TYR A 212 25.43 6.42 4.62
C TYR A 212 25.29 7.18 5.93
N LEU A 213 25.00 6.52 7.06
CA LEU A 213 24.71 7.18 8.35
C LEU A 213 25.77 8.23 8.79
N ARG A 214 27.06 7.99 8.54
CA ARG A 214 28.14 8.92 8.96
C ARG A 214 28.37 10.08 8.00
N LYS A 215 27.88 9.96 6.76
CA LYS A 215 28.09 10.91 5.65
C LYS A 215 26.75 11.40 5.08
N LEU A 216 25.68 11.28 5.86
CA LEU A 216 24.33 11.58 5.41
C LEU A 216 24.20 13.08 5.15
N ASN A 217 23.95 13.43 3.90
CA ASN A 217 23.52 14.77 3.52
C ASN A 217 21.99 14.81 3.55
N VAL A 218 21.41 15.33 4.64
CA VAL A 218 19.96 15.34 4.85
C VAL A 218 19.26 16.16 3.78
N GLU A 219 19.79 17.33 3.42
CA GLU A 219 19.18 18.24 2.45
C GLU A 219 19.10 17.62 1.06
N GLU A 220 20.19 16.99 0.60
CA GLU A 220 20.24 16.27 -0.68
C GLU A 220 19.23 15.13 -0.74
N VAL A 221 19.18 14.28 0.31
CA VAL A 221 18.27 13.14 0.37
C VAL A 221 16.82 13.58 0.42
N VAL A 222 16.51 14.58 1.26
CA VAL A 222 15.17 15.17 1.35
C VAL A 222 14.75 15.79 0.02
N GLY A 223 15.65 16.52 -0.65
CA GLY A 223 15.40 17.09 -1.97
C GLY A 223 15.04 16.03 -3.00
N ALA A 224 15.81 14.94 -3.06
CA ALA A 224 15.55 13.80 -3.95
C ALA A 224 14.19 13.13 -3.68
N ILE A 225 13.82 12.95 -2.40
CA ILE A 225 12.51 12.40 -2.01
C ILE A 225 11.38 13.31 -2.49
N ARG A 226 11.44 14.60 -2.16
CA ARG A 226 10.39 15.56 -2.52
C ARG A 226 10.21 15.66 -4.03
N GLN A 227 11.31 15.73 -4.78
CA GLN A 227 11.28 15.80 -6.23
C GLN A 227 10.64 14.54 -6.83
N ALA A 228 11.11 13.35 -6.45
CA ALA A 228 10.60 12.09 -7.00
C ALA A 228 9.12 11.87 -6.68
N VAL A 229 8.68 12.22 -5.47
CA VAL A 229 7.27 12.08 -5.08
C VAL A 229 6.38 13.06 -5.83
N ALA A 230 6.82 14.30 -6.02
CA ALA A 230 6.08 15.30 -6.79
C ALA A 230 5.97 14.90 -8.27
N GLU A 231 7.06 14.47 -8.90
CA GLU A 231 7.09 14.09 -10.33
C GLU A 231 6.24 12.85 -10.64
N GLU A 232 6.31 11.83 -9.77
CA GLU A 232 5.63 10.55 -10.02
C GLU A 232 4.17 10.59 -9.59
N HIS A 233 3.89 11.08 -8.37
CA HIS A 233 2.57 10.96 -7.72
C HIS A 233 1.74 12.23 -7.78
N THR A 234 2.35 13.37 -8.18
CA THR A 234 1.69 14.69 -8.11
C THR A 234 1.16 14.95 -6.69
N VAL A 235 2.01 14.73 -5.68
CA VAL A 235 1.71 14.94 -4.26
C VAL A 235 2.85 15.72 -3.61
N GLU A 236 2.50 16.70 -2.77
CA GLU A 236 3.47 17.41 -1.95
C GLU A 236 3.72 16.65 -0.63
N VAL A 237 4.99 16.44 -0.31
CA VAL A 237 5.39 15.88 0.98
C VAL A 237 5.40 16.97 2.03
N TYR A 238 4.71 16.76 3.14
CA TYR A 238 4.65 17.70 4.25
C TYR A 238 5.80 17.51 5.24
N ALA A 239 6.16 16.26 5.56
CA ALA A 239 7.31 15.98 6.42
C ALA A 239 8.03 14.69 6.03
N ILE A 240 9.33 14.65 6.30
CA ILE A 240 10.22 13.52 6.04
C ILE A 240 11.06 13.25 7.29
N ASN A 241 10.96 12.05 7.84
CA ASN A 241 11.89 11.57 8.87
C ASN A 241 12.79 10.46 8.30
N LEU A 242 14.09 10.75 8.22
CA LEU A 242 15.12 9.78 7.93
C LEU A 242 15.48 9.04 9.22
N LEU A 243 15.35 7.72 9.20
CA LEU A 243 15.50 6.87 10.38
C LEU A 243 16.85 6.17 10.41
N LYS A 244 17.32 5.88 11.62
CA LYS A 244 18.45 4.98 11.83
C LYS A 244 18.14 3.60 11.24
N THR A 245 19.16 2.93 10.71
CA THR A 245 19.01 1.58 10.17
C THR A 245 18.45 0.61 11.22
N GLY A 246 17.41 -0.15 10.86
CA GLY A 246 16.79 -1.17 11.71
C GLY A 246 15.86 -0.64 12.82
N SER A 247 15.40 0.60 12.73
CA SER A 247 14.49 1.20 13.71
C SER A 247 13.05 1.36 13.24
N ILE A 248 12.73 1.13 11.96
CA ILE A 248 11.35 1.24 11.49
C ILE A 248 10.49 0.09 12.06
N PRO A 249 9.30 0.38 12.62
CA PRO A 249 8.39 -0.64 13.13
C PRO A 249 8.02 -1.68 12.07
N LYS A 250 8.30 -2.95 12.39
CA LYS A 250 7.98 -4.11 11.57
C LYS A 250 7.28 -5.20 12.39
N THR A 251 6.37 -5.93 11.76
CA THR A 251 5.82 -7.17 12.33
C THR A 251 6.92 -8.24 12.44
N THR A 252 6.64 -9.33 13.15
CA THR A 252 7.55 -10.50 13.23
C THR A 252 7.84 -11.15 11.86
N SER A 253 6.98 -10.91 10.85
CA SER A 253 7.19 -11.33 9.46
C SER A 253 7.94 -10.30 8.62
N GLY A 254 8.39 -9.20 9.21
CA GLY A 254 9.16 -8.15 8.53
C GLY A 254 8.33 -7.10 7.80
N LYS A 255 7.00 -7.14 7.89
CA LYS A 255 6.10 -6.18 7.23
C LYS A 255 6.11 -4.84 7.95
N ILE A 256 6.15 -3.75 7.20
CA ILE A 256 6.07 -2.38 7.73
C ILE A 256 4.74 -2.17 8.46
N GLN A 257 4.79 -1.62 9.67
CA GLN A 257 3.61 -1.26 10.45
C GLN A 257 3.33 0.25 10.31
N ARG A 258 2.67 0.66 9.22
CA ARG A 258 2.40 2.08 8.92
C ARG A 258 1.67 2.81 10.04
N GLY A 259 0.64 2.19 10.61
CA GLY A 259 -0.09 2.75 11.75
C GLY A 259 0.80 3.01 12.98
N VAL A 260 1.72 2.08 13.29
CA VAL A 260 2.69 2.27 14.39
C VAL A 260 3.70 3.37 14.04
N CYS A 261 4.17 3.42 12.79
CA CYS A 261 5.03 4.50 12.31
C CYS A 261 4.35 5.87 12.46
N ARG A 262 3.05 5.97 12.12
CA ARG A 262 2.24 7.17 12.27
C ARG A 262 2.13 7.60 13.73
N SER A 263 1.79 6.68 14.64
CA SER A 263 1.75 6.96 16.08
C SER A 263 3.10 7.46 16.61
N GLN A 264 4.19 6.76 16.29
CA GLN A 264 5.53 7.14 16.75
C GLN A 264 6.02 8.46 16.14
N PHE A 265 5.60 8.78 14.91
CA PHE A 265 5.86 10.07 14.30
C PHE A 265 5.17 11.20 15.08
N LEU A 266 3.88 11.05 15.38
CA LEU A 266 3.10 12.04 16.13
C LEU A 266 3.62 12.23 17.56
N GLU A 267 4.11 11.16 18.18
CA GLU A 267 4.72 11.17 19.52
C GLU A 267 6.16 11.69 19.53
N GLY A 268 6.81 11.82 18.38
CA GLY A 268 8.24 12.16 18.28
C GLY A 268 9.18 11.06 18.82
N SER A 269 8.73 9.80 18.84
CA SER A 269 9.46 8.67 19.42
C SER A 269 10.28 7.84 18.41
N LEU A 270 10.25 8.23 17.12
CA LEU A 270 11.06 7.62 16.07
C LEU A 270 12.57 7.87 16.27
N ASN A 271 13.41 6.91 15.86
CA ASN A 271 14.86 7.04 15.92
C ASN A 271 15.39 7.83 14.69
N VAL A 272 15.21 9.14 14.75
CA VAL A 272 15.49 10.06 13.64
C VAL A 272 16.99 10.39 13.56
N VAL A 273 17.54 10.32 12.35
CA VAL A 273 18.92 10.75 12.00
C VAL A 273 18.95 11.96 11.08
N GLY A 274 17.80 12.35 10.53
CA GLY A 274 17.60 13.57 9.76
C GLY A 274 16.11 13.83 9.59
N GLN A 275 15.68 15.09 9.59
CA GLN A 275 14.27 15.45 9.46
C GLN A 275 14.11 16.69 8.61
N TRP A 276 12.97 16.78 7.94
CA TRP A 276 12.52 17.97 7.23
C TRP A 276 11.01 18.09 7.34
N GLN A 277 10.52 19.31 7.46
CA GLN A 277 9.10 19.62 7.45
C GLN A 277 8.89 20.89 6.63
N LEU A 278 7.83 20.90 5.82
CA LEU A 278 7.42 22.05 5.06
C LEU A 278 7.15 23.22 6.02
N GLN A 279 7.82 24.34 5.79
CA GLN A 279 7.54 25.58 6.52
C GLN A 279 6.26 26.17 5.92
N THR A 280 5.13 26.05 6.61
CA THR A 280 3.96 26.85 6.28
C THR A 280 4.21 28.26 6.79
N GLU A 281 4.35 29.23 5.87
CA GLU A 281 4.30 30.63 6.26
C GLU A 281 2.96 30.86 6.98
N LYS A 282 3.00 31.14 8.29
CA LYS A 282 1.87 31.82 8.94
C LYS A 282 1.74 33.15 8.22
N GLY A 283 0.79 33.26 7.29
CA GLY A 283 0.52 34.50 6.59
C GLY A 283 0.20 35.61 7.59
N SER A 284 1.17 36.50 7.85
CA SER A 284 0.86 37.87 8.25
C SER A 284 0.44 38.61 6.98
N VAL A 285 -0.84 38.53 6.64
CA VAL A 285 -1.48 39.44 5.65
C VAL A 285 -1.56 40.89 6.21
N SER A 286 -0.67 41.26 7.13
CA SER A 286 -0.55 42.60 7.70
C SER A 286 0.73 43.33 7.28
N GLU A 287 1.66 42.72 6.55
CA GLU A 287 2.91 43.40 6.13
C GLU A 287 2.93 43.85 4.65
N LEU A 288 1.92 43.46 3.84
CA LEU A 288 1.80 43.92 2.44
C LEU A 288 0.78 45.05 2.23
N ALA A 289 0.19 45.59 3.30
CA ALA A 289 -0.72 46.74 3.26
C ALA A 289 -0.18 47.98 4.00
N GLY A 290 1.15 48.10 4.16
CA GLY A 290 1.79 49.22 4.86
C GLY A 290 2.58 50.18 3.96
N ASN A 291 2.51 50.03 2.62
CA ASN A 291 3.36 50.81 1.70
C ASN A 291 2.63 51.39 0.49
N TYR A 292 1.33 51.66 0.57
CA TYR A 292 0.67 52.65 -0.28
C TYR A 292 -0.56 53.22 0.44
N ILE A 293 -0.57 54.55 0.57
CA ILE A 293 -1.56 55.49 1.16
C ILE A 293 -1.27 55.89 2.61
#